data_AF-A0A355ULC0-F1
#
_entry.id   AF-A0A355ULC0-F1
#
_cell.length_a   1.000
_cell.length_b   1.000
_cell.length_c   1.000
_cell.angle_alpha   90.00
_cell.angle_beta   90.00
_cell.angle_gamma   90.00
#
_symmetry.space_group_name_H-M   'P 1'
#
loop_
_entity.id
_entity.type
_entity.pdbx_description
1 polymer ?
#
loop_
_entity_poly.entity_id
_entity_poly.type
_entity_poly.pdbx_seq_one_letter_code
_entity_poly.pdbx_strand_id
1 'polypeptide(L)' 'YFIKTREKGYENKTIKEIVKEMFQYADGMTMSAKKDAVVNMGGFIATRLQDWYDGAKNFCIVMEGFLTYGGMNGRDMNA' A
#
# COMPACT_ATOMS: atom_id res chain seq x y z
N TYR A 1 -11.07 9.19 -5.89
CA TYR A 1 -11.92 10.06 -6.73
C TYR A 1 -13.28 10.33 -6.09
N PHE A 2 -14.05 9.29 -5.75
CA PHE A 2 -15.43 9.46 -5.26
C PHE A 2 -15.58 10.30 -3.98
N ILE A 3 -14.69 10.15 -3.00
CA ILE A 3 -14.72 10.98 -1.78
C ILE A 3 -14.66 12.47 -2.15
N LYS A 4 -13.73 12.87 -3.03
CA LYS A 4 -13.59 14.26 -3.51
C LYS A 4 -14.86 14.79 -4.19
N THR A 5 -15.57 13.95 -4.93
CA THR A 5 -16.70 14.37 -5.77
C THR A 5 -18.06 14.22 -5.11
N ARG A 6 -18.18 13.37 -4.09
CA ARG A 6 -19.47 12.99 -3.49
C ARG A 6 -19.59 13.35 -2.01
N GLU A 7 -18.48 13.57 -1.30
CA GLU A 7 -18.53 13.91 0.14
C GLU A 7 -18.34 15.40 0.37
N LYS A 8 -19.26 15.98 1.14
CA LYS A 8 -19.23 17.39 1.51
C LYS A 8 -18.00 17.68 2.38
N GLY A 9 -17.26 18.74 2.05
CA GLY A 9 -16.04 19.15 2.76
C GLY A 9 -14.74 18.61 2.17
N TYR A 10 -14.82 17.79 1.11
CA TYR A 10 -13.67 17.20 0.42
C TYR A 10 -13.43 17.78 -0.98
N GLU A 11 -14.26 18.71 -1.44
CA GLU A 11 -14.27 19.25 -2.80
C GLU A 11 -12.92 19.90 -3.15
N ASN A 12 -12.34 20.60 -2.16
CA ASN A 12 -11.07 21.32 -2.31
C ASN A 12 -9.83 20.49 -1.94
N LYS A 13 -10.00 19.31 -1.34
CA LYS A 13 -8.86 18.42 -1.00
C LYS A 13 -8.36 17.70 -2.25
N THR A 14 -7.05 17.55 -2.36
CA THR A 14 -6.41 16.71 -3.38
C THR A 14 -6.65 15.23 -3.09
N ILE A 15 -6.58 14.36 -4.11
CA ILE A 15 -6.69 12.91 -3.90
C ILE A 15 -5.59 12.42 -2.95
N LYS A 16 -4.39 13.01 -3.00
CA LYS A 16 -3.28 12.68 -2.11
C LYS A 16 -3.60 12.98 -0.64
N GLU A 17 -4.22 14.13 -0.35
CA GLU A 17 -4.63 14.48 1.01
C GLU A 17 -5.71 13.53 1.53
N ILE A 18 -6.70 13.22 0.69
CA ILE A 18 -7.78 12.27 1.03
C ILE A 18 -7.21 10.90 1.36
N VAL A 19 -6.36 10.35 0.49
CA VAL A 19 -5.76 9.03 0.69
C VAL A 19 -4.87 9.02 1.93
N LYS A 20 -4.10 10.09 2.17
CA LYS A 20 -3.27 10.21 3.38
C LYS A 20 -4.13 10.21 4.65
N GLU A 21 -5.24 10.96 4.65
CA GLU A 21 -6.19 10.99 5.76
C GLU A 21 -6.86 9.63 5.98
N MET A 22 -7.30 8.95 4.92
CA MET A 22 -7.87 7.59 5.02
C MET A 22 -6.93 6.64 5.76
N PHE A 23 -5.63 6.66 5.44
CA PHE A 23 -4.63 5.81 6.09
C PHE A 23 -4.26 6.23 7.51
N GLN A 24 -4.64 7.43 7.97
CA GLN A 24 -4.47 7.79 9.39
C GLN A 24 -5.33 6.91 10.30
N TYR A 25 -6.48 6.45 9.81
CA TYR A 25 -7.44 5.63 10.55
C TYR A 25 -7.18 4.12 10.51
N ALA A 26 -6.06 3.68 9.92
CA ALA A 26 -5.69 2.27 9.83
C ALA A 26 -4.26 2.02 10.34
N ASP A 27 -4.06 0.92 11.06
CA ASP A 27 -2.73 0.52 11.57
C ASP A 27 -1.87 -0.17 10.50
N GLY A 28 -2.50 -0.74 9.48
CA GLY A 28 -1.82 -1.32 8.32
C GLY A 28 -2.73 -1.48 7.12
N MET A 29 -2.14 -1.91 6.01
CA MET A 29 -2.83 -2.18 4.75
C MET A 29 -2.16 -3.31 3.97
N THR A 30 -2.96 -4.00 3.19
CA THR A 30 -2.51 -4.90 2.12
C THR A 30 -2.90 -4.29 0.78
N MET A 31 -1.93 -4.03 -0.09
CA MET A 31 -2.15 -3.39 -1.37
C MET A 31 -1.83 -4.36 -2.49
N SER A 32 -2.77 -4.51 -3.43
CA SER A 32 -2.46 -5.11 -4.72
C SER A 32 -2.18 -4.00 -5.73
N ALA A 33 -0.93 -3.90 -6.15
CA ALA A 33 -0.49 -2.88 -7.09
C ALA A 33 -1.18 -3.03 -8.46
N LYS A 34 -1.74 -4.21 -8.75
CA LYS A 34 -2.51 -4.52 -9.95
C LYS A 34 -3.78 -3.70 -10.20
N LYS A 35 -4.17 -2.83 -9.26
CA LYS A 35 -5.39 -2.02 -9.33
C LYS A 35 -5.03 -0.55 -9.44
N ASP A 36 -5.11 0.17 -8.33
CA ASP A 36 -4.94 1.63 -8.34
C ASP A 36 -3.49 2.08 -8.57
N ALA A 37 -2.51 1.18 -8.51
CA ALA A 37 -1.13 1.48 -8.89
C ALA A 37 -0.83 1.17 -10.37
N VAL A 38 -1.80 0.62 -11.13
CA VAL A 38 -1.75 0.47 -12.60
C VAL A 38 -0.53 -0.34 -13.09
N VAL A 39 -0.14 -1.38 -12.35
CA VAL A 39 0.92 -2.33 -12.77
C VAL A 39 0.36 -3.71 -13.07
N ASN A 40 1.09 -4.56 -13.79
CA ASN A 40 0.60 -5.90 -14.16
C ASN A 40 0.77 -6.95 -13.06
N MET A 41 1.71 -6.73 -12.14
CA MET A 41 2.03 -7.62 -11.04
C MET A 41 2.49 -6.81 -9.82
N GLY A 42 2.46 -7.42 -8.64
CA GLY A 42 2.99 -6.82 -7.42
C GLY A 42 1.93 -6.47 -6.39
N GLY A 43 2.41 -6.36 -5.16
CA GLY A 43 1.63 -6.02 -3.99
C GLY A 43 2.54 -5.91 -2.79
N PHE A 44 2.05 -5.31 -1.73
CA PHE A 44 2.82 -5.12 -0.51
C PHE A 44 1.91 -5.00 0.71
N ILE A 45 2.50 -5.29 1.86
CA ILE A 45 1.94 -4.96 3.16
C ILE A 45 2.66 -3.73 3.70
N ALA A 46 1.92 -2.80 4.30
CA ALA A 46 2.48 -1.66 5.02
C ALA A 46 1.81 -1.57 6.39
N THR A 47 2.58 -1.25 7.42
CA THR A 47 2.09 -1.10 8.80
C THR A 47 2.93 -0.07 9.53
N ARG A 48 2.33 0.62 10.50
CA ARG A 48 3.03 1.51 11.44
C ARG A 48 3.52 0.79 12.71
N LEU A 49 3.04 -0.43 12.93
CA LEU A 49 3.31 -1.22 14.13
C LEU A 49 4.53 -2.11 13.91
N GLN A 50 5.55 -1.94 14.76
CA GLN A 50 6.85 -2.59 14.62
C GLN A 50 6.76 -4.11 14.77
N ASP A 51 5.96 -4.60 15.72
CA ASP A 51 5.73 -6.02 15.98
C ASP A 51 5.07 -6.72 14.77
N TRP A 52 4.12 -6.05 14.10
CA TRP A 52 3.49 -6.57 12.89
C TRP A 52 4.49 -6.62 11.73
N TYR A 53 5.32 -5.60 11.59
CA TYR A 53 6.40 -5.60 10.60
C TYR A 53 7.38 -6.75 10.83
N ASP A 54 7.82 -6.96 12.07
CA ASP A 54 8.77 -8.02 12.41
C ASP A 54 8.18 -9.42 12.15
N GLY A 55 6.89 -9.62 12.47
CA GLY A 55 6.16 -10.83 12.11
C GLY A 55 6.07 -11.03 10.60
N ALA A 56 5.58 -10.02 9.87
CA ALA A 56 5.41 -10.09 8.41
C ALA A 56 6.73 -10.30 7.68
N LYS A 57 7.83 -9.69 8.15
CA LYS A 57 9.18 -9.86 7.61
C LYS A 57 9.62 -11.33 7.62
N ASN A 58 9.40 -12.03 8.72
CA ASN A 58 9.77 -13.44 8.85
C ASN A 58 9.02 -14.31 7.84
N PHE A 59 7.72 -14.06 7.65
CA PHE A 59 6.93 -14.77 6.64
C PHE A 59 7.31 -14.38 5.22
N CYS A 60 7.57 -13.09 4.94
CA CYS A 60 7.94 -12.60 3.62
C CYS A 60 9.19 -13.29 3.08
N ILE A 61 10.23 -13.42 3.92
CA ILE A 61 11.49 -14.09 3.55
C ILE A 61 11.26 -15.55 3.12
N VAL A 62 10.37 -16.26 3.80
CA VAL A 62 10.12 -17.69 3.55
C VAL A 62 9.16 -17.90 2.38
N MET A 63 8.16 -17.03 2.23
CA MET A 63 7.02 -17.26 1.31
C MET A 63 7.16 -16.52 -0.03
N GLU A 64 7.72 -15.32 -0.04
CA GLU A 64 7.70 -14.42 -1.20
C GLU A 64 9.11 -14.11 -1.72
N GLY A 65 10.08 -13.95 -0.82
CA GLY A 65 11.48 -13.64 -1.14
C GLY A 65 12.09 -12.62 -0.17
N PHE A 66 13.27 -12.09 -0.49
CA PHE A 66 13.94 -11.18 0.42
C PHE A 66 13.21 -9.84 0.56
N LEU A 67 13.42 -9.17 1.70
CA LEU A 67 12.63 -8.01 2.10
C LEU A 67 12.69 -6.82 1.13
N THR A 68 13.76 -6.73 0.34
CA THR A 68 13.95 -5.66 -0.64
C THR A 68 13.23 -5.90 -1.95
N TYR A 69 12.72 -7.12 -2.22
CA TYR A 69 12.02 -7.42 -3.46
C TYR A 69 10.73 -8.23 -3.34
N GLY A 70 10.54 -9.01 -2.27
CA GLY A 70 9.26 -9.69 -1.97
C GLY A 70 8.68 -10.47 -3.15
N GLY A 71 9.52 -11.18 -3.90
CA GLY A 71 9.11 -11.97 -5.07
C GLY A 71 8.86 -11.17 -6.35
N MET A 72 9.08 -9.86 -6.35
CA MET A 72 8.90 -9.01 -7.52
C MET A 72 10.18 -8.87 -8.34
N ASN A 73 10.02 -8.81 -9.67
CA ASN A 73 11.13 -8.52 -10.57
C ASN A 73 11.52 -7.05 -10.44
N GLY A 74 12.81 -6.72 -10.63
CA GLY A 74 13.29 -5.33 -10.53
C GLY A 74 12.54 -4.32 -11.41
N ARG A 75 12.01 -4.75 -12.56
CA ARG A 75 11.16 -3.93 -13.43
C ARG A 75 9.84 -3.54 -12.75
N ASP A 76 9.19 -4.49 -12.08
CA ASP A 76 7.88 -4.29 -11.46
C ASP A 76 7.99 -3.50 -10.14
N MET A 77 9.18 -3.51 -9.51
CA MET A 77 9.48 -2.67 -8.35
C MET A 77 9.73 -1.20 -8.68
N ASN A 78 10.13 -0.89 -9.92
CA ASN A 78 10.44 0.46 -10.37
C ASN A 78 9.24 1.16 -11.04
N ALA A 79 8.08 0.49 -11.07
CA ALA A 79 6.84 1.00 -11.64
C ALA A 79 6.02 1.75 -10.60
#